data_AF-A0AAW2E6Y2-F1
#
_entry.id   AF-A0AAW2E6Y2-F1
#
_cell.length_a   1.000
_cell.length_b   1.000
_cell.length_c   1.000
_cell.angle_alpha   90.00
_cell.angle_beta   90.00
_cell.angle_gamma   90.00
#
_symmetry.space_group_name_H-M   'P 1'
#
loop_
_entity.id
_entity.type
_entity.pdbx_description
1 polymer ?
#
loop_
_entity_poly.entity_id
_entity_poly.type
_entity_poly.pdbx_seq_one_letter_code
_entity_poly.pdbx_strand_id
1 'polypeptide(L)'
;MKRSRLQEKTKERKCEIEDTVRIPKVLDAKVEPLFSLPSDLMSSKTYKRKGETLIKKMEKVQKFRGVSHTAKRLREEKFRRFMVSLIVKPELPEMDADLIDDMDINRYYYYICNGVDTIHTVSIEDVFVEAILDLVPSTLRDKFPDFAKELILEIKEDFMKNMKKAIVEFALTNPFEEHFLKFYAIREDERHIQLDSRKHMEHCYEILHADLYLINPCMRMTLEQWIRDYSQFRLIDLKHVTAHEESWELTHFYTLITHEIAANRRILRKSWYSGIQEIFLVNNRKKMVPSPLRRKQFKRFFDCTAKLMESQLLKACKRSLRDFVNYVTSAKSRVCRFKISITVISKELAFQPSFDKFKKSLCDILEAICDAVRNFERLETQLYLDWAGPPKFLKPQISQPIVEQLKRQINQLIDLEKIIPERTMAELRKYEHLYNDEELGRTEAFLLNEKLALGEYGKKIKLYYDLAGRIPIEIERTVFAGFFEVSHAPFVEAVVENVERFKGLLIQRLVDRYQNTTKK
;
A
#
# COMPACT_ATOMS: atom_id res chain seq x y z
N MET A 1 28.62 34.76 61.34
CA MET A 1 28.71 36.21 61.67
C MET A 1 28.69 36.97 60.35
N LYS A 2 27.92 38.02 60.07
CA LYS A 2 26.94 38.86 60.78
C LYS A 2 25.97 39.40 59.72
N ARG A 3 24.69 39.55 60.08
CA ARG A 3 23.63 40.31 59.36
C ARG A 3 23.63 41.77 59.83
N SER A 4 23.28 42.72 58.94
CA SER A 4 22.25 43.79 59.10
C SER A 4 22.40 44.81 57.94
N ARG A 5 21.45 45.01 57.01
CA ARG A 5 20.20 45.82 57.07
C ARG A 5 20.36 47.27 57.56
N LEU A 6 20.08 48.23 56.66
CA LEU A 6 19.30 49.50 56.84
C LEU A 6 19.26 50.19 55.45
N GLN A 7 18.14 50.19 54.71
CA GLN A 7 16.99 51.14 54.69
C GLN A 7 17.21 52.47 53.93
N GLU A 8 16.59 52.55 52.74
CA GLU A 8 15.59 53.56 52.30
C GLU A 8 16.00 55.05 52.11
N LYS A 9 15.88 55.58 50.87
CA LYS A 9 14.97 56.70 50.53
C LYS A 9 15.04 57.18 49.06
N THR A 10 13.84 57.42 48.56
CA THR A 10 13.34 58.09 47.34
C THR A 10 13.93 59.49 47.10
N LYS A 11 14.08 59.90 45.82
CA LYS A 11 13.67 61.24 45.33
C LYS A 11 13.77 61.41 43.81
N GLU A 12 12.63 61.83 43.25
CA GLU A 12 12.43 62.44 41.94
C GLU A 12 13.17 63.79 41.78
N ARG A 13 13.40 64.18 40.51
CA ARG A 13 13.08 65.49 39.87
C ARG A 13 14.15 65.86 38.82
N LYS A 14 13.72 66.03 37.56
CA LYS A 14 13.64 67.31 36.80
C LYS A 14 15.02 67.81 36.33
N CYS A 15 15.23 68.47 35.20
CA CYS A 15 14.37 69.31 34.36
C CYS A 15 15.16 69.66 33.06
N GLU A 16 14.44 70.32 32.13
CA GLU A 16 14.92 71.33 31.14
C GLU A 16 15.71 70.81 29.94
N ILE A 17 15.47 71.26 28.69
CA ILE A 17 15.40 72.65 28.18
C ILE A 17 14.47 72.68 26.93
N GLU A 18 13.38 73.47 26.95
CA GLU A 18 13.10 74.72 26.17
C GLU A 18 13.04 74.63 24.61
N ASP A 19 11.83 74.85 24.07
CA ASP A 19 11.41 75.90 23.11
C ASP A 19 12.52 76.62 22.30
N THR A 20 12.42 76.96 21.01
CA THR A 20 11.32 77.13 20.04
C THR A 20 11.99 77.44 18.69
N VAL A 21 11.48 76.95 17.55
CA VAL A 21 11.60 77.68 16.26
C VAL A 21 10.30 77.54 15.46
N ARG A 22 9.77 78.70 15.10
CA ARG A 22 8.53 78.96 14.35
C ARG A 22 8.62 78.44 12.90
N ILE A 23 7.54 77.83 12.41
CA ILE A 23 7.35 77.61 10.96
C ILE A 23 6.52 78.77 10.40
N PRO A 24 6.93 79.42 9.29
CA PRO A 24 6.24 80.58 8.72
C PRO A 24 4.92 80.21 8.03
N LYS A 25 3.96 81.13 8.06
CA LYS A 25 2.81 81.14 7.14
C LYS A 25 3.32 81.38 5.71
N VAL A 26 3.18 80.39 4.84
CA VAL A 26 3.17 80.51 3.38
C VAL A 26 1.70 80.30 2.98
N LEU A 27 0.90 81.37 2.87
CA LEU A 27 0.59 82.12 1.64
C LEU A 27 0.23 81.21 0.46
N ASP A 28 -1.00 81.41 0.00
CA ASP A 28 -1.68 80.72 -1.10
C ASP A 28 -0.77 80.39 -2.29
N ALA A 29 -0.44 79.11 -2.42
CA ALA A 29 -0.16 78.52 -3.73
C ALA A 29 -1.41 77.74 -4.11
N LYS A 30 -2.13 78.21 -5.15
CA LYS A 30 -3.10 77.39 -5.88
C LYS A 30 -2.33 76.20 -6.46
N VAL A 31 -2.34 75.08 -5.75
CA VAL A 31 -1.97 73.78 -6.31
C VAL A 31 -3.26 73.23 -6.91
N GLU A 32 -3.31 73.14 -8.24
CA GLU A 32 -4.36 72.38 -8.92
C GLU A 32 -4.34 70.94 -8.39
N PRO A 33 -5.48 70.36 -7.99
CA PRO A 33 -5.50 68.97 -7.57
C PRO A 33 -5.15 68.10 -8.79
N LEU A 34 -4.06 67.32 -8.68
CA LEU A 34 -3.60 66.41 -9.73
C LEU A 34 -4.58 65.27 -10.05
N PHE A 35 -5.68 65.18 -9.29
CA PHE A 35 -6.77 64.23 -9.45
C PHE A 35 -8.12 64.89 -9.17
N SER A 36 -9.04 64.85 -10.13
CA SER A 36 -10.46 65.12 -9.93
C SER A 36 -11.24 63.80 -9.95
N LEU A 37 -11.79 63.40 -8.82
CA LEU A 37 -12.67 62.22 -8.72
C LEU A 37 -14.05 62.52 -9.38
N PRO A 38 -14.73 61.52 -9.97
CA PRO A 38 -16.06 61.70 -10.56
C PRO A 38 -17.09 62.20 -9.53
N SER A 39 -17.91 63.17 -9.93
CA SER A 39 -18.89 63.88 -9.09
C SER A 39 -19.91 62.99 -8.36
N ASP A 40 -20.13 61.78 -8.87
CA ASP A 40 -21.14 60.85 -8.35
C ASP A 40 -20.78 60.26 -6.97
N LEU A 41 -19.49 60.23 -6.62
CA LEU A 41 -19.01 59.75 -5.32
C LEU A 41 -19.08 60.80 -4.19
N MET A 42 -19.37 62.08 -4.52
CA MET A 42 -19.36 63.18 -3.54
C MET A 42 -20.76 63.57 -3.03
N SER A 43 -21.83 62.85 -3.41
CA SER A 43 -23.19 63.17 -2.96
C SER A 43 -23.55 62.48 -1.63
N SER A 44 -23.37 63.19 -0.51
CA SER A 44 -23.76 62.69 0.81
C SER A 44 -25.28 62.84 1.03
N LYS A 45 -26.03 61.74 1.02
CA LYS A 45 -27.46 61.72 1.43
C LYS A 45 -27.56 61.65 2.96
N THR A 46 -27.92 62.78 3.57
CA THR A 46 -28.27 62.88 5.00
C THR A 46 -29.53 62.07 5.34
N TYR A 47 -29.45 61.13 6.30
CA TYR A 47 -30.62 60.55 6.96
C TYR A 47 -30.48 60.53 8.49
N LYS A 48 -31.56 60.99 9.15
CA LYS A 48 -31.71 61.23 10.60
C LYS A 48 -31.90 59.93 11.40
N ARG A 49 -31.38 59.92 12.64
CA ARG A 49 -31.53 58.86 13.67
C ARG A 49 -33.00 58.54 14.02
N LYS A 50 -33.39 57.27 14.02
CA LYS A 50 -34.44 56.67 14.91
C LYS A 50 -34.14 55.18 15.18
N GLY A 51 -34.15 54.81 16.46
CA GLY A 51 -33.65 53.53 17.00
C GLY A 51 -34.71 52.44 17.26
N GLU A 52 -35.26 51.84 16.22
CA GLU A 52 -36.15 50.65 16.35
C GLU A 52 -35.80 49.48 15.41
N THR A 53 -34.67 49.55 14.68
CA THR A 53 -34.27 48.54 13.68
C THR A 53 -33.36 47.41 14.19
N LEU A 54 -33.03 47.38 15.49
CA LEU A 54 -32.10 46.37 16.03
C LEU A 54 -32.77 45.04 16.40
N ILE A 55 -34.07 45.04 16.73
CA ILE A 55 -34.76 43.80 17.14
C ILE A 55 -35.18 42.96 15.91
N LYS A 56 -35.57 43.59 14.80
CA LYS A 56 -35.90 42.88 13.54
C LYS A 56 -34.69 42.31 12.78
N LYS A 57 -33.46 42.71 13.11
CA LYS A 57 -32.24 42.17 12.49
C LYS A 57 -31.76 40.88 13.15
N MET A 58 -32.06 40.64 14.43
CA MET A 58 -31.70 39.38 15.09
C MET A 58 -32.56 38.20 14.61
N GLU A 59 -33.82 38.42 14.24
CA GLU A 59 -34.68 37.37 13.64
C GLU A 59 -34.29 37.01 12.19
N LYS A 60 -33.60 37.90 11.46
CA LYS A 60 -33.11 37.61 10.10
C LYS A 60 -31.79 36.83 10.08
N VAL A 61 -30.97 36.94 11.12
CA VAL A 61 -29.70 36.17 11.23
C VAL A 61 -29.98 34.68 11.53
N GLN A 62 -31.12 34.35 12.13
CA GLN A 62 -31.51 32.96 12.38
C GLN A 62 -32.10 32.22 11.16
N LYS A 63 -32.43 32.92 10.06
CA LYS A 63 -32.96 32.32 8.82
C LYS A 63 -31.91 32.00 7.74
N PHE A 64 -30.64 32.38 7.93
CA PHE A 64 -29.57 32.13 6.94
C PHE A 64 -28.77 30.83 7.14
N ARG A 65 -29.18 29.94 8.07
CA ARG A 65 -28.55 28.62 8.26
C ARG A 65 -29.06 27.51 7.33
N GLY A 66 -29.88 27.84 6.33
CA GLY A 66 -30.51 26.86 5.43
C GLY A 66 -30.30 27.15 3.94
N VAL A 67 -29.05 27.30 3.48
CA VAL A 67 -28.76 27.25 2.03
C VAL A 67 -28.32 25.82 1.69
N SER A 68 -29.09 25.11 0.86
CA SER A 68 -28.79 23.72 0.51
C SER A 68 -27.44 23.59 -0.19
N HIS A 69 -26.70 22.53 0.15
CA HIS A 69 -25.37 22.20 -0.40
C HIS A 69 -25.31 22.26 -1.94
N THR A 70 -26.44 21.98 -2.60
CA THR A 70 -26.62 22.03 -4.05
C THR A 70 -26.43 23.43 -4.64
N ALA A 71 -26.92 24.49 -3.97
CA ALA A 71 -26.80 25.87 -4.45
C ALA A 71 -25.40 26.46 -4.26
N LYS A 72 -24.64 25.96 -3.28
CA LYS A 72 -23.23 26.30 -3.09
C LYS A 72 -22.37 25.65 -4.17
N ARG A 73 -22.62 24.36 -4.43
CA ARG A 73 -21.91 23.58 -5.47
C ARG A 73 -22.14 24.13 -6.88
N LEU A 74 -23.37 24.55 -7.20
CA LEU A 74 -23.70 25.16 -8.50
C LEU A 74 -23.00 26.52 -8.74
N ARG A 75 -22.73 27.30 -7.69
CA ARG A 75 -21.96 28.55 -7.79
C ARG A 75 -20.48 28.29 -8.02
N GLU A 76 -19.90 27.35 -7.28
CA GLU A 76 -18.49 26.96 -7.44
C GLU A 76 -18.22 26.32 -8.81
N GLU A 77 -19.16 25.52 -9.33
CA GLU A 77 -19.07 24.90 -10.66
C GLU A 77 -19.17 25.94 -11.79
N LYS A 78 -20.06 26.94 -11.65
CA LYS A 78 -20.18 28.06 -12.60
C LYS A 78 -18.92 28.92 -12.60
N PHE A 79 -18.37 29.22 -11.43
CA PHE A 79 -17.11 29.95 -11.27
C PHE A 79 -15.93 29.22 -11.93
N ARG A 80 -15.84 27.89 -11.75
CA ARG A 80 -14.81 27.08 -12.41
C ARG A 80 -14.93 27.10 -13.94
N ARG A 81 -16.15 26.99 -14.48
CA ARG A 81 -16.34 27.04 -15.94
C ARG A 81 -15.97 28.40 -16.53
N PHE A 82 -16.23 29.49 -15.80
CA PHE A 82 -15.85 30.84 -16.19
C PHE A 82 -14.34 31.06 -16.18
N MET A 83 -13.64 30.60 -15.14
CA MET A 83 -12.17 30.64 -15.08
C MET A 83 -11.54 29.84 -16.22
N VAL A 84 -12.11 28.68 -16.55
CA VAL A 84 -11.63 27.84 -17.67
C VAL A 84 -11.93 28.50 -19.02
N SER A 85 -13.06 29.21 -19.20
CA SER A 85 -13.35 29.91 -20.45
C SER A 85 -12.43 31.11 -20.71
N LEU A 86 -12.04 31.84 -19.65
CA LEU A 86 -11.09 32.96 -19.74
C LEU A 86 -9.68 32.52 -20.14
N ILE A 87 -9.28 31.29 -19.76
CA ILE A 87 -7.98 30.74 -20.11
C ILE A 87 -7.95 30.21 -21.56
N VAL A 88 -9.10 29.78 -22.10
CA VAL A 88 -9.18 29.07 -23.40
C VAL A 88 -9.44 30.00 -24.60
N LYS A 89 -10.00 31.21 -24.42
CA LYS A 89 -10.13 32.22 -25.50
C LYS A 89 -10.06 33.66 -24.93
N PRO A 90 -9.16 34.54 -25.43
CA PRO A 90 -8.95 35.87 -24.84
C PRO A 90 -9.86 36.98 -25.38
N GLU A 91 -10.84 36.67 -26.24
CA GLU A 91 -11.75 37.68 -26.81
C GLU A 91 -13.16 37.55 -26.20
N LEU A 92 -13.55 38.59 -25.47
CA LEU A 92 -14.79 38.70 -24.69
C LEU A 92 -16.04 38.78 -25.59
N PRO A 93 -17.14 38.09 -25.24
CA PRO A 93 -18.49 38.53 -25.59
C PRO A 93 -19.11 39.30 -24.41
N GLU A 94 -19.86 40.35 -24.78
CA GLU A 94 -20.55 41.27 -23.87
C GLU A 94 -21.57 40.59 -22.95
N MET A 95 -21.68 41.21 -21.77
CA MET A 95 -22.53 40.92 -20.63
C MET A 95 -23.99 40.55 -20.95
N ASP A 96 -24.52 39.60 -20.16
CA ASP A 96 -25.72 39.92 -19.36
C ASP A 96 -25.83 39.00 -18.12
N ALA A 97 -25.28 39.46 -17.00
CA ALA A 97 -25.61 39.03 -15.64
C ALA A 97 -25.00 40.03 -14.66
N ASP A 98 -25.77 40.44 -13.65
CA ASP A 98 -25.43 41.42 -12.61
C ASP A 98 -24.00 41.26 -12.03
N LEU A 99 -23.07 42.10 -12.51
CA LEU A 99 -21.64 42.12 -12.12
C LEU A 99 -21.22 43.52 -11.68
N ILE A 100 -21.94 44.12 -10.71
CA ILE A 100 -21.53 45.40 -10.11
C ILE A 100 -20.35 45.20 -9.13
N ASP A 101 -20.15 44.00 -8.58
CA ASP A 101 -19.13 43.74 -7.54
C ASP A 101 -17.73 43.37 -8.09
N ASP A 102 -17.64 42.87 -9.33
CA ASP A 102 -16.39 42.27 -9.86
C ASP A 102 -15.52 43.24 -10.70
N MET A 103 -16.05 44.38 -11.16
CA MET A 103 -15.25 45.42 -11.82
C MET A 103 -14.37 46.21 -10.83
N ASP A 104 -14.86 46.42 -9.61
CA ASP A 104 -14.14 47.16 -8.57
C ASP A 104 -13.01 46.33 -7.95
N ILE A 105 -13.17 45.00 -7.85
CA ILE A 105 -12.11 44.08 -7.41
C ILE A 105 -10.94 44.09 -8.41
N ASN A 106 -11.22 43.98 -9.71
CA ASN A 106 -10.17 44.03 -10.73
C ASN A 106 -9.47 45.39 -10.79
N ARG A 107 -10.21 46.50 -10.57
CA ARG A 107 -9.65 47.84 -10.46
C ARG A 107 -8.79 48.02 -9.21
N TYR A 108 -9.20 47.47 -8.07
CA TYR A 108 -8.44 47.47 -6.82
C TYR A 108 -7.09 46.74 -6.96
N TYR A 109 -7.08 45.55 -7.56
CA TYR A 109 -5.83 44.84 -7.86
C TYR A 109 -4.94 45.57 -8.87
N TYR A 110 -5.54 46.22 -9.87
CA TYR A 110 -4.79 47.05 -10.82
C TYR A 110 -4.11 48.24 -10.13
N TYR A 111 -4.77 48.92 -9.18
CA TYR A 111 -4.17 50.02 -8.43
C TYR A 111 -3.05 49.57 -7.50
N ILE A 112 -3.16 48.40 -6.86
CA ILE A 112 -2.09 47.83 -6.03
C ILE A 112 -0.85 47.51 -6.86
N CYS A 113 -1.04 46.94 -8.05
CA CYS A 113 0.08 46.50 -8.90
C CYS A 113 0.72 47.66 -9.67
N ASN A 114 -0.08 48.56 -10.25
CA ASN A 114 0.37 49.54 -11.25
C ASN A 114 0.16 51.01 -10.84
N GLY A 115 -0.65 51.30 -9.81
CA GLY A 115 -1.05 52.66 -9.44
C GLY A 115 -0.16 53.34 -8.39
N VAL A 116 0.58 52.57 -7.58
CA VAL A 116 1.44 53.08 -6.52
C VAL A 116 2.90 52.90 -6.89
N ASP A 117 3.60 54.03 -7.05
CA ASP A 117 5.00 54.08 -7.45
C ASP A 117 5.91 53.49 -6.35
N THR A 118 6.81 52.57 -6.72
CA THR A 118 7.69 51.84 -5.78
C THR A 118 8.73 52.75 -5.11
N ILE A 119 8.92 53.95 -5.64
CA ILE A 119 9.94 54.91 -5.21
C ILE A 119 9.53 55.61 -3.89
N HIS A 120 8.23 55.65 -3.57
CA HIS A 120 7.68 56.30 -2.37
C HIS A 120 7.12 55.34 -1.31
N THR A 121 7.16 54.04 -1.56
CA THR A 121 6.77 53.03 -0.56
C THR A 121 7.95 52.74 0.37
N VAL A 122 7.73 52.89 1.68
CA VAL A 122 8.72 52.58 2.71
C VAL A 122 9.16 51.12 2.56
N SER A 123 10.45 50.87 2.34
CA SER A 123 11.04 49.53 2.38
C SER A 123 11.10 49.02 3.81
N ILE A 124 11.07 47.71 4.01
CA ILE A 124 11.29 47.12 5.33
C ILE A 124 12.65 47.59 5.87
N GLU A 125 12.67 48.11 7.11
CA GLU A 125 13.93 48.52 7.75
C GLU A 125 14.77 47.28 8.06
N ASP A 126 16.07 47.37 7.85
CA ASP A 126 16.97 46.21 8.00
C ASP A 126 17.00 45.67 9.43
N VAL A 127 16.68 46.49 10.43
CA VAL A 127 16.52 46.08 11.84
C VAL A 127 15.46 44.97 12.01
N PHE A 128 14.36 45.04 11.26
CA PHE A 128 13.32 44.00 11.31
C PHE A 128 13.72 42.74 10.55
N VAL A 129 14.49 42.90 9.46
CA VAL A 129 15.02 41.75 8.70
C VAL A 129 16.03 40.99 9.56
N GLU A 130 16.90 41.69 10.28
CA GLU A 130 17.87 41.10 11.22
C GLU A 130 17.16 40.36 12.37
N ALA A 131 16.13 40.96 12.96
CA ALA A 131 15.33 40.30 14.00
C ALA A 131 14.64 39.02 13.51
N ILE A 132 14.14 39.00 12.26
CA ILE A 132 13.56 37.81 11.64
C ILE A 132 14.65 36.75 11.42
N LEU A 133 15.84 37.14 10.96
CA LEU A 133 16.94 36.23 10.75
C LEU A 133 17.41 35.59 12.05
N ASP A 134 17.45 36.35 13.14
CA ASP A 134 17.85 35.86 14.47
C ASP A 134 16.93 34.79 15.07
N LEU A 135 15.67 34.72 14.62
CA LEU A 135 14.76 33.62 14.96
C LEU A 135 15.12 32.30 14.27
N VAL A 136 15.90 32.35 13.19
CA VAL A 136 16.35 31.17 12.43
C VAL A 136 17.73 30.72 12.94
N PRO A 137 17.89 29.44 13.35
CA PRO A 137 19.17 28.94 13.84
C PRO A 137 20.33 29.16 12.85
N SER A 138 21.46 29.68 13.33
CA SER A 138 22.65 29.99 12.51
C SER A 138 23.14 28.81 11.67
N THR A 139 23.09 27.60 12.22
CA THR A 139 23.48 26.37 11.53
C THR A 139 22.71 26.07 10.24
N LEU A 140 21.48 26.58 10.11
CA LEU A 140 20.66 26.42 8.90
C LEU A 140 20.92 27.55 7.90
N ARG A 141 21.14 28.78 8.40
CA ARG A 141 21.50 29.95 7.59
C ARG A 141 22.85 29.73 6.89
N ASP A 142 23.82 29.19 7.61
CA ASP A 142 25.18 28.98 7.09
C ASP A 142 25.25 27.82 6.06
N LYS A 143 24.35 26.85 6.16
CA LYS A 143 24.30 25.70 5.24
C LYS A 143 23.61 26.00 3.91
N PHE A 144 22.67 26.95 3.89
CA PHE A 144 21.89 27.29 2.71
C PHE A 144 21.81 28.81 2.51
N PRO A 145 22.94 29.47 2.21
CA PRO A 145 23.01 30.92 2.14
C PRO A 145 22.18 31.49 0.98
N ASP A 146 22.11 30.78 -0.15
CA ASP A 146 21.37 31.25 -1.32
C ASP A 146 19.85 31.16 -1.11
N PHE A 147 19.38 30.06 -0.53
CA PHE A 147 17.97 29.89 -0.17
C PHE A 147 17.53 30.89 0.90
N ALA A 148 18.39 31.20 1.88
CA ALA A 148 18.11 32.23 2.87
C ALA A 148 17.97 33.63 2.24
N LYS A 149 18.78 33.95 1.22
CA LYS A 149 18.67 35.22 0.49
C LYS A 149 17.39 35.30 -0.33
N GLU A 150 16.99 34.23 -1.00
CA GLU A 150 15.73 34.17 -1.74
C GLU A 150 14.52 34.39 -0.83
N LEU A 151 14.51 33.76 0.35
CA LEU A 151 13.45 33.97 1.35
C LEU A 151 13.41 35.40 1.88
N ILE A 152 14.56 36.04 2.10
CA ILE A 152 14.60 37.46 2.50
C ILE A 152 14.02 38.35 1.39
N LEU A 153 14.33 38.05 0.13
CA LEU A 153 13.78 38.78 -1.02
C LEU A 153 12.25 38.62 -1.09
N GLU A 154 11.73 37.40 -0.92
CA GLU A 154 10.29 37.13 -0.88
C GLU A 154 9.60 37.92 0.24
N ILE A 155 10.19 37.96 1.44
CA ILE A 155 9.67 38.75 2.57
C ILE A 155 9.66 40.25 2.24
N LYS A 156 10.72 40.76 1.58
CA LYS A 156 10.80 42.17 1.15
C LYS A 156 9.74 42.50 0.11
N GLU A 157 9.51 41.61 -0.86
CA GLU A 157 8.49 41.76 -1.90
C GLU A 157 7.07 41.73 -1.33
N ASP A 158 6.78 40.79 -0.43
CA ASP A 158 5.49 40.67 0.25
C ASP A 158 5.20 41.87 1.14
N PHE A 159 6.20 42.37 1.87
CA PHE A 159 6.06 43.61 2.65
C PHE A 159 5.70 44.79 1.74
N MET A 160 6.40 44.95 0.63
CA MET A 160 6.15 46.03 -0.32
C MET A 160 4.73 45.94 -0.91
N LYS A 161 4.29 44.74 -1.28
CA LYS A 161 2.95 44.49 -1.81
C LYS A 161 1.86 44.81 -0.77
N ASN A 162 2.07 44.42 0.48
CA ASN A 162 1.16 44.73 1.58
C ASN A 162 1.14 46.23 1.91
N MET A 163 2.27 46.92 1.82
CA MET A 163 2.33 48.37 2.01
C MET A 163 1.56 49.11 0.90
N LYS A 164 1.76 48.72 -0.37
CA LYS A 164 0.96 49.26 -1.49
C LYS A 164 -0.53 49.03 -1.29
N LYS A 165 -0.90 47.83 -0.83
CA LYS A 165 -2.27 47.49 -0.48
C LYS A 165 -2.81 48.42 0.62
N ALA A 166 -2.09 48.60 1.72
CA ALA A 166 -2.49 49.45 2.83
C ALA A 166 -2.65 50.92 2.42
N ILE A 167 -1.78 51.43 1.55
CA ILE A 167 -1.87 52.80 1.01
C ILE A 167 -3.13 52.96 0.15
N VAL A 168 -3.40 52.00 -0.74
CA VAL A 168 -4.61 52.00 -1.57
C VAL A 168 -5.85 51.88 -0.70
N GLU A 169 -5.86 51.02 0.31
CA GLU A 169 -6.94 50.91 1.28
C GLU A 169 -7.15 52.22 2.05
N PHE A 170 -6.08 52.83 2.55
CA PHE A 170 -6.14 54.11 3.24
C PHE A 170 -6.71 55.22 2.35
N ALA A 171 -6.25 55.34 1.12
CA ALA A 171 -6.74 56.34 0.16
C ALA A 171 -8.21 56.12 -0.25
N LEU A 172 -8.67 54.86 -0.24
CA LEU A 172 -10.06 54.49 -0.55
C LEU A 172 -10.98 54.50 0.70
N THR A 173 -10.43 54.62 1.91
CA THR A 173 -11.21 54.56 3.16
C THR A 173 -11.95 55.88 3.40
N ASN A 174 -13.26 55.81 3.58
CA ASN A 174 -14.12 56.96 3.82
C ASN A 174 -13.98 57.45 5.28
N PRO A 175 -13.80 58.76 5.58
CA PRO A 175 -13.49 59.25 6.95
C PRO A 175 -14.53 58.92 8.03
N PHE A 176 -15.74 58.52 7.65
CA PHE A 176 -16.81 58.15 8.58
C PHE A 176 -16.76 56.68 9.05
N GLU A 177 -15.99 55.81 8.39
CA GLU A 177 -15.85 54.39 8.77
C GLU A 177 -14.77 54.15 9.84
N GLU A 178 -13.76 55.04 9.94
CA GLU A 178 -12.67 54.93 10.91
C GLU A 178 -13.14 54.90 12.38
N HIS A 179 -14.23 55.60 12.70
CA HIS A 179 -14.75 55.66 14.06
C HIS A 179 -15.47 54.37 14.50
N PHE A 180 -15.97 53.56 13.55
CA PHE A 180 -16.63 52.29 13.86
C PHE A 180 -15.62 51.16 14.10
N LEU A 181 -14.50 51.14 13.36
CA LEU A 181 -13.49 50.08 13.46
C LEU A 181 -12.59 50.22 14.71
N LYS A 182 -12.20 51.44 15.10
CA LYS A 182 -11.36 51.69 16.30
C LYS A 182 -12.04 51.27 17.62
N PHE A 183 -13.38 51.23 17.68
CA PHE A 183 -14.10 50.80 18.88
C PHE A 183 -14.18 49.28 19.05
N TYR A 184 -14.08 48.51 17.97
CA TYR A 184 -14.08 47.03 18.00
C TYR A 184 -12.67 46.43 18.04
N ALA A 185 -11.66 47.08 17.46
CA ALA A 185 -10.31 46.51 17.34
C ALA A 185 -9.49 46.48 18.66
N ILE A 186 -9.78 47.35 19.64
CA ILE A 186 -8.90 47.50 20.83
C ILE A 186 -9.17 46.44 21.93
N ARG A 187 -10.24 45.63 21.84
CA ARG A 187 -10.58 44.70 22.95
C ARG A 187 -10.51 43.20 22.66
N GLU A 188 -10.57 42.73 21.42
CA GLU A 188 -10.79 41.28 21.21
C GLU A 188 -9.66 40.49 20.54
N ASP A 189 -8.71 41.08 19.80
CA ASP A 189 -8.04 40.26 18.79
C ASP A 189 -6.62 39.73 19.08
N GLU A 190 -5.84 40.31 20.01
CA GLU A 190 -4.43 39.86 20.16
C GLU A 190 -4.18 38.88 21.32
N ARG A 191 -5.06 38.78 22.32
CA ARG A 191 -4.83 37.90 23.49
C ARG A 191 -5.62 36.60 23.49
N HIS A 192 -6.69 36.49 22.70
CA HIS A 192 -7.57 35.31 22.72
C HIS A 192 -7.24 34.28 21.64
N ILE A 193 -6.73 34.67 20.47
CA ILE A 193 -6.49 33.72 19.37
C ILE A 193 -5.21 32.88 19.57
N GLN A 194 -4.15 33.46 20.15
CA GLN A 194 -2.88 32.74 20.35
C GLN A 194 -2.88 31.83 21.58
N LEU A 195 -3.62 32.19 22.64
CA LEU A 195 -3.66 31.41 23.88
C LEU A 195 -4.59 30.19 23.77
N ASP A 196 -5.68 30.29 23.01
CA ASP A 196 -6.69 29.24 22.89
C ASP A 196 -6.27 28.16 21.89
N SER A 197 -5.56 28.51 20.82
CA SER A 197 -4.97 27.56 19.87
C SER A 197 -3.85 26.72 20.52
N ARG A 198 -2.99 27.32 21.35
CA ARG A 198 -1.95 26.58 22.07
C ARG A 198 -2.54 25.61 23.10
N LYS A 199 -3.53 26.05 23.88
CA LYS A 199 -4.26 25.19 24.82
C LYS A 199 -5.06 24.10 24.11
N HIS A 200 -5.66 24.41 22.96
CA HIS A 200 -6.34 23.44 22.12
C HIS A 200 -5.36 22.41 21.56
N MET A 201 -4.20 22.84 21.07
CA MET A 201 -3.13 21.94 20.62
C MET A 201 -2.59 21.08 21.76
N GLU A 202 -2.29 21.67 22.92
CA GLU A 202 -1.88 20.94 24.12
C GLU A 202 -2.94 19.90 24.53
N HIS A 203 -4.22 20.28 24.52
CA HIS A 203 -5.33 19.37 24.77
C HIS A 203 -5.43 18.26 23.72
N CYS A 204 -5.26 18.56 22.44
CA CYS A 204 -5.18 17.55 21.38
C CYS A 204 -3.96 16.63 21.55
N TYR A 205 -2.81 17.16 21.95
CA TYR A 205 -1.61 16.38 22.27
C TYR A 205 -1.83 15.46 23.47
N GLU A 206 -2.51 15.94 24.51
CA GLU A 206 -2.89 15.13 25.68
C GLU A 206 -3.86 14.01 25.29
N ILE A 207 -4.87 14.31 24.46
CA ILE A 207 -5.79 13.31 23.91
C ILE A 207 -5.03 12.27 23.08
N LEU A 208 -4.17 12.72 22.17
CA LEU A 208 -3.35 11.83 21.34
C LEU A 208 -2.43 10.98 22.22
N HIS A 209 -1.78 11.55 23.22
CA HIS A 209 -0.90 10.78 24.11
C HIS A 209 -1.68 9.78 24.98
N ALA A 210 -2.92 10.09 25.36
CA ALA A 210 -3.79 9.20 26.13
C ALA A 210 -4.42 8.07 25.30
N ASP A 211 -4.77 8.35 24.03
CA ASP A 211 -5.57 7.46 23.19
C ASP A 211 -4.80 6.80 22.03
N LEU A 212 -3.66 7.37 21.60
CA LEU A 212 -2.83 6.82 20.53
C LEU A 212 -1.82 5.82 21.08
N TYR A 213 -2.30 4.60 21.32
CA TYR A 213 -1.46 3.52 21.87
C TYR A 213 -0.27 3.12 20.99
N LEU A 214 -0.24 3.49 19.71
CA LEU A 214 0.88 3.20 18.82
C LEU A 214 2.19 3.90 19.25
N ILE A 215 2.10 5.05 19.93
CA ILE A 215 3.26 5.79 20.45
C ILE A 215 3.86 5.09 21.69
N ASN A 216 3.11 4.19 22.33
CA ASN A 216 3.58 3.50 23.52
C ASN A 216 4.87 2.70 23.24
N PRO A 217 5.89 2.77 24.11
CA PRO A 217 7.14 2.04 23.94
C PRO A 217 6.99 0.53 23.69
N CYS A 218 5.95 -0.12 24.22
CA CYS A 218 5.69 -1.53 23.96
C CYS A 218 5.46 -1.80 22.46
N MET A 219 4.69 -0.94 21.79
CA MET A 219 4.40 -1.06 20.36
C MET A 219 5.64 -0.80 19.53
N ARG A 220 6.39 0.24 19.90
CA ARG A 220 7.66 0.58 19.25
C ARG A 220 8.66 -0.56 19.35
N MET A 221 8.89 -1.11 20.54
CA MET A 221 9.79 -2.24 20.75
C MET A 221 9.34 -3.49 19.99
N THR A 222 8.03 -3.75 19.95
CA THR A 222 7.45 -4.85 19.15
C THR A 222 7.72 -4.68 17.66
N LEU A 223 7.64 -3.45 17.15
CA LEU A 223 7.96 -3.13 15.77
C LEU A 223 9.47 -3.22 15.49
N GLU A 224 10.31 -2.70 16.39
CA GLU A 224 11.77 -2.77 16.29
C GLU A 224 12.27 -4.21 16.29
N GLN A 225 11.75 -5.07 17.17
CA GLN A 225 12.05 -6.51 17.17
C GLN A 225 11.70 -7.15 15.82
N TRP A 226 10.52 -6.83 15.27
CA TRP A 226 10.12 -7.35 13.96
C TRP A 226 11.04 -6.87 12.83
N ILE A 227 11.43 -5.60 12.83
CA ILE A 227 12.31 -5.05 11.79
C ILE A 227 13.71 -5.65 11.90
N ARG A 228 14.25 -5.80 13.11
CA ARG A 228 15.58 -6.35 13.36
C ARG A 228 15.66 -7.83 12.99
N ASP A 229 14.72 -8.63 13.51
CA ASP A 229 14.85 -10.09 13.51
C ASP A 229 14.01 -10.77 12.42
N TYR A 230 12.92 -10.12 11.95
CA TYR A 230 11.93 -10.73 11.06
C TYR A 230 11.65 -9.93 9.78
N SER A 231 12.43 -8.88 9.50
CA SER A 231 12.21 -8.04 8.30
C SER A 231 12.38 -8.80 6.99
N GLN A 232 13.22 -9.83 6.95
CA GLN A 232 13.39 -10.70 5.79
C GLN A 232 12.75 -12.08 5.97
N PHE A 233 12.06 -12.31 7.08
CA PHE A 233 11.42 -13.58 7.36
C PHE A 233 10.42 -13.97 6.27
N ARG A 234 10.44 -15.25 5.90
CA ARG A 234 9.51 -15.91 4.99
C ARG A 234 9.08 -17.22 5.63
N LEU A 235 7.88 -17.67 5.28
CA LEU A 235 7.36 -18.96 5.71
C LEU A 235 8.00 -20.13 4.93
N ILE A 236 8.54 -19.85 3.74
CA ILE A 236 9.22 -20.79 2.87
C ILE A 236 10.58 -20.19 2.52
N ASP A 237 11.66 -20.95 2.68
CA ASP A 237 12.98 -20.53 2.23
C ASP A 237 13.29 -21.12 0.85
N LEU A 238 12.89 -20.38 -0.18
CA LEU A 238 13.07 -20.80 -1.55
C LEU A 238 14.54 -20.85 -1.99
N LYS A 239 15.50 -20.35 -1.20
CA LYS A 239 16.93 -20.41 -1.58
C LYS A 239 17.43 -21.84 -1.71
N HIS A 240 17.07 -22.70 -0.76
CA HIS A 240 17.41 -24.12 -0.78
C HIS A 240 16.71 -24.84 -1.93
N VAL A 241 15.47 -24.45 -2.21
CA VAL A 241 14.68 -25.02 -3.31
C VAL A 241 15.26 -24.61 -4.67
N THR A 242 15.73 -23.36 -4.82
CA THR A 242 16.35 -22.87 -6.06
C THR A 242 17.73 -23.43 -6.32
N ALA A 243 18.41 -23.93 -5.30
CA ALA A 243 19.72 -24.59 -5.44
C ALA A 243 19.60 -26.02 -5.97
N HIS A 244 18.40 -26.58 -6.01
CA HIS A 244 18.17 -27.90 -6.58
C HIS A 244 18.14 -27.81 -8.11
N GLU A 245 19.08 -28.50 -8.76
CA GLU A 245 19.21 -28.49 -10.22
C GLU A 245 18.32 -29.54 -10.92
N GLU A 246 17.88 -30.55 -10.19
CA GLU A 246 17.05 -31.64 -10.72
C GLU A 246 15.55 -31.32 -10.72
N SER A 247 14.80 -32.07 -11.52
CA SER A 247 13.34 -31.97 -11.54
C SER A 247 12.72 -32.62 -10.31
N TRP A 248 11.77 -31.90 -9.72
CA TRP A 248 11.08 -32.28 -8.50
C TRP A 248 10.03 -33.37 -8.72
N GLU A 249 9.99 -34.34 -7.82
CA GLU A 249 8.79 -35.15 -7.64
C GLU A 249 7.73 -34.34 -6.88
N LEU A 250 6.48 -34.33 -7.35
CA LEU A 250 5.40 -33.51 -6.77
C LEU A 250 5.20 -33.76 -5.26
N THR A 251 5.24 -35.03 -4.86
CA THR A 251 5.06 -35.48 -3.47
C THR A 251 6.21 -34.99 -2.59
N HIS A 252 7.45 -35.13 -3.03
CA HIS A 252 8.63 -34.67 -2.32
C HIS A 252 8.66 -33.14 -2.19
N PHE A 253 8.36 -32.43 -3.27
CA PHE A 253 8.26 -30.97 -3.25
C PHE A 253 7.19 -30.49 -2.27
N TYR A 254 6.00 -31.08 -2.33
CA TYR A 254 4.90 -30.73 -1.43
C TYR A 254 5.27 -30.98 0.05
N THR A 255 5.86 -32.13 0.37
CA THR A 255 6.25 -32.45 1.76
C THR A 255 7.36 -31.55 2.27
N LEU A 256 8.34 -31.20 1.44
CA LEU A 256 9.41 -30.27 1.79
C LEU A 256 8.84 -28.89 2.13
N ILE A 257 8.04 -28.31 1.23
CA ILE A 257 7.49 -26.97 1.42
C ILE A 257 6.55 -26.91 2.63
N THR A 258 5.67 -27.90 2.80
CA THR A 258 4.77 -27.95 3.96
C THR A 258 5.52 -28.15 5.28
N HIS A 259 6.59 -28.93 5.28
CA HIS A 259 7.48 -29.08 6.44
C HIS A 259 8.17 -27.76 6.79
N GLU A 260 8.69 -27.02 5.82
CA GLU A 260 9.29 -25.69 6.04
C GLU A 260 8.28 -24.70 6.62
N ILE A 261 7.07 -24.65 6.05
CA ILE A 261 5.97 -23.80 6.56
C ILE A 261 5.68 -24.12 8.03
N ALA A 262 5.59 -25.42 8.37
CA ALA A 262 5.33 -25.86 9.74
C ALA A 262 6.50 -25.53 10.68
N ALA A 263 7.74 -25.70 10.25
CA ALA A 263 8.94 -25.35 11.02
C ALA A 263 9.00 -23.84 11.29
N ASN A 264 8.80 -23.01 10.26
CA ASN A 264 8.80 -21.56 10.36
C ASN A 264 7.62 -21.03 11.21
N ARG A 265 6.45 -21.67 11.15
CA ARG A 265 5.35 -21.39 12.09
C ARG A 265 5.76 -21.66 13.54
N ARG A 266 6.52 -22.74 13.81
CA ARG A 266 7.04 -23.01 15.17
C ARG A 266 8.02 -21.93 15.62
N ILE A 267 8.87 -21.41 14.73
CA ILE A 267 9.78 -20.30 15.04
C ILE A 267 8.98 -19.04 15.43
N LEU A 268 7.94 -18.70 14.66
CA LEU A 268 7.05 -17.58 15.01
C LEU A 268 6.40 -17.78 16.39
N ARG A 269 5.93 -19.00 16.69
CA ARG A 269 5.29 -19.30 17.97
C ARG A 269 6.26 -19.29 19.16
N LYS A 270 7.48 -19.80 18.97
CA LYS A 270 8.45 -19.99 20.07
C LYS A 270 9.38 -18.81 20.31
N SER A 271 9.68 -18.03 19.28
CA SER A 271 10.69 -16.96 19.34
C SER A 271 10.08 -15.57 19.16
N TRP A 272 9.27 -15.38 18.12
CA TRP A 272 8.64 -14.09 17.87
C TRP A 272 7.59 -13.78 18.94
N TYR A 273 6.67 -14.71 19.17
CA TYR A 273 5.57 -14.51 20.13
C TYR A 273 6.08 -14.38 21.57
N SER A 274 7.04 -15.21 21.98
CA SER A 274 7.67 -15.14 23.31
C SER A 274 8.44 -13.84 23.51
N GLY A 275 9.20 -13.37 22.51
CA GLY A 275 9.87 -12.07 22.58
C GLY A 275 8.88 -10.92 22.75
N ILE A 276 7.72 -10.98 22.09
CA ILE A 276 6.64 -10.01 22.34
C ILE A 276 6.10 -10.13 23.78
N GLN A 277 5.88 -11.35 24.29
CA GLN A 277 5.46 -11.54 25.68
C GLN A 277 6.46 -10.92 26.66
N GLU A 278 7.76 -11.12 26.45
CA GLU A 278 8.82 -10.54 27.28
C GLU A 278 8.81 -9.00 27.27
N ILE A 279 8.66 -8.38 26.08
CA ILE A 279 8.54 -6.92 25.96
C ILE A 279 7.40 -6.39 26.83
N PHE A 280 6.23 -7.03 26.75
CA PHE A 280 5.05 -6.60 27.51
C PHE A 280 5.17 -6.91 29.00
N LEU A 281 5.78 -8.03 29.39
CA LEU A 281 6.03 -8.37 30.81
C LEU A 281 6.99 -7.37 31.47
N VAL A 282 8.10 -7.04 30.80
CA VAL A 282 9.09 -6.06 31.32
C VAL A 282 8.47 -4.67 31.44
N ASN A 283 7.70 -4.25 30.43
CA ASN A 283 7.09 -2.92 30.44
C ASN A 283 5.86 -2.82 31.35
N ASN A 284 5.19 -3.94 31.65
CA ASN A 284 4.16 -3.99 32.67
C ASN A 284 4.75 -3.70 34.06
N ARG A 285 5.94 -4.25 34.39
CA ARG A 285 6.65 -3.92 35.65
C ARG A 285 6.98 -2.43 35.76
N LYS A 286 7.21 -1.75 34.62
CA LYS A 286 7.46 -0.30 34.52
C LYS A 286 6.17 0.54 34.51
N LYS A 287 4.99 -0.05 34.70
CA LYS A 287 3.67 0.62 34.65
C LYS A 287 3.36 1.29 33.29
N MET A 288 3.96 0.80 32.21
CA MET A 288 3.76 1.33 30.84
C MET A 288 2.60 0.63 30.10
N VAL A 289 2.05 -0.44 30.68
CA VAL A 289 0.88 -1.17 30.18
C VAL A 289 -0.35 -0.75 30.99
N PRO A 290 -1.50 -0.42 30.35
CA PRO A 290 -2.71 -0.07 31.07
C PRO A 290 -3.16 -1.19 32.02
N SER A 291 -3.65 -0.82 33.20
CA SER A 291 -4.16 -1.79 34.17
C SER A 291 -5.44 -2.49 33.67
N PRO A 292 -5.61 -3.81 33.92
CA PRO A 292 -6.85 -4.54 33.64
C PRO A 292 -8.10 -3.93 34.29
N LEU A 293 -7.93 -3.18 35.39
CA LEU A 293 -9.01 -2.46 36.07
C LEU A 293 -9.65 -1.40 35.15
N ARG A 294 -8.86 -0.79 34.26
CA ARG A 294 -9.32 0.19 33.27
C ARG A 294 -9.76 -0.49 31.98
N ARG A 295 -10.87 -1.25 32.04
CA ARG A 295 -11.35 -2.14 30.96
C ARG A 295 -11.34 -1.52 29.55
N LYS A 296 -11.80 -0.26 29.38
CA LYS A 296 -11.85 0.40 28.07
C LYS A 296 -10.46 0.69 27.49
N GLN A 297 -9.57 1.28 28.29
CA GLN A 297 -8.19 1.60 27.88
C GLN A 297 -7.38 0.33 27.64
N PHE A 298 -7.51 -0.65 28.53
CA PHE A 298 -6.91 -1.96 28.39
C PHE A 298 -7.30 -2.63 27.07
N LYS A 299 -8.60 -2.68 26.78
CA LYS A 299 -9.10 -3.26 25.53
C LYS A 299 -8.54 -2.54 24.30
N ARG A 300 -8.62 -1.20 24.24
CA ARG A 300 -8.11 -0.42 23.09
C ARG A 300 -6.60 -0.59 22.90
N PHE A 301 -5.84 -0.68 23.99
CA PHE A 301 -4.39 -0.93 23.94
C PHE A 301 -4.07 -2.30 23.32
N PHE A 302 -4.67 -3.38 23.82
CA PHE A 302 -4.43 -4.71 23.25
C PHE A 302 -5.07 -4.89 21.86
N ASP A 303 -6.12 -4.15 21.52
CA ASP A 303 -6.65 -4.04 20.14
C ASP A 303 -5.60 -3.42 19.21
N CYS A 304 -4.88 -2.39 19.65
CA CYS A 304 -3.74 -1.85 18.91
C CYS A 304 -2.59 -2.86 18.78
N THR A 305 -2.22 -3.55 19.87
CA THR A 305 -1.18 -4.61 19.84
C THR A 305 -1.55 -5.69 18.85
N ALA A 306 -2.79 -6.18 18.91
CA ALA A 306 -3.27 -7.22 18.01
C ALA A 306 -3.22 -6.77 16.55
N LYS A 307 -3.61 -5.53 16.24
CA LYS A 307 -3.51 -4.98 14.88
C LYS A 307 -2.06 -4.88 14.39
N LEU A 308 -1.13 -4.50 15.26
CA LEU A 308 0.30 -4.49 14.95
C LEU A 308 0.82 -5.89 14.64
N MET A 309 0.53 -6.87 15.50
CA MET A 309 0.92 -8.28 15.31
C MET A 309 0.28 -8.88 14.05
N GLU A 310 -1.00 -8.60 13.80
CA GLU A 310 -1.72 -9.00 12.58
C GLU A 310 -1.04 -8.43 11.31
N SER A 311 -0.60 -7.17 11.35
CA SER A 311 0.10 -6.53 10.24
C SER A 311 1.45 -7.18 9.95
N GLN A 312 2.19 -7.53 11.00
CA GLN A 312 3.46 -8.25 10.90
C GLN A 312 3.28 -9.64 10.24
N LEU A 313 2.35 -10.44 10.76
CA LEU A 313 2.00 -11.75 10.20
C LEU A 313 1.53 -11.64 8.75
N LEU A 314 0.68 -10.64 8.44
CA LEU A 314 0.21 -10.38 7.09
C LEU A 314 1.35 -10.04 6.13
N LYS A 315 2.35 -9.27 6.59
CA LYS A 315 3.53 -8.92 5.79
C LYS A 315 4.38 -10.15 5.47
N ALA A 316 4.59 -11.05 6.43
CA ALA A 316 5.28 -12.32 6.21
C ALA A 316 4.52 -13.22 5.21
N CYS A 317 3.20 -13.34 5.38
CA CYS A 317 2.34 -14.11 4.48
C CYS A 317 2.37 -13.57 3.05
N LYS A 318 2.11 -12.28 2.84
CA LYS A 318 2.11 -11.64 1.51
C LYS A 318 3.43 -11.84 0.75
N ARG A 319 4.55 -11.69 1.46
CA ARG A 319 5.87 -11.87 0.86
C ARG A 319 6.14 -13.33 0.51
N SER A 320 5.75 -14.27 1.37
CA SER A 320 5.92 -15.70 1.11
C SER A 320 5.05 -16.16 -0.07
N LEU A 321 3.80 -15.71 -0.16
CA LEU A 321 2.92 -15.98 -1.30
C LEU A 321 3.52 -15.45 -2.61
N ARG A 322 3.98 -14.20 -2.61
CA ARG A 322 4.58 -13.59 -3.79
C ARG A 322 5.84 -14.34 -4.23
N ASP A 323 6.72 -14.66 -3.29
CA ASP A 323 7.99 -15.31 -3.60
C ASP A 323 7.74 -16.74 -4.14
N PHE A 324 6.77 -17.48 -3.59
CA PHE A 324 6.36 -18.79 -4.11
C PHE A 324 5.73 -18.71 -5.50
N VAL A 325 4.78 -17.81 -5.72
CA VAL A 325 4.15 -17.65 -7.04
C VAL A 325 5.18 -17.21 -8.07
N ASN A 326 6.09 -16.30 -7.72
CA ASN A 326 7.19 -15.90 -8.61
C ASN A 326 8.11 -17.08 -8.92
N TYR A 327 8.39 -17.95 -7.96
CA TYR A 327 9.19 -19.16 -8.20
C TYR A 327 8.52 -20.11 -9.20
N VAL A 328 7.20 -20.34 -9.06
CA VAL A 328 6.43 -21.20 -9.96
C VAL A 328 6.21 -20.58 -11.34
N THR A 329 5.98 -19.27 -11.41
CA THR A 329 5.56 -18.55 -12.63
C THR A 329 6.67 -17.84 -13.39
N SER A 330 7.89 -17.75 -12.83
CA SER A 330 8.99 -17.05 -13.49
C SER A 330 9.38 -17.74 -14.79
N ALA A 331 8.99 -17.13 -15.91
CA ALA A 331 9.33 -17.53 -17.28
C ALA A 331 10.85 -17.59 -17.55
N LYS A 332 11.68 -17.06 -16.65
CA LYS A 332 13.15 -17.10 -16.74
C LYS A 332 13.77 -18.32 -16.07
N SER A 333 12.98 -19.14 -15.38
CA SER A 333 13.49 -20.11 -14.43
C SER A 333 13.35 -21.53 -14.95
N ARG A 334 14.42 -22.06 -15.55
CA ARG A 334 14.65 -23.52 -15.70
C ARG A 334 14.77 -24.25 -14.33
N VAL A 335 14.43 -23.60 -13.23
CA VAL A 335 14.68 -24.03 -11.85
C VAL A 335 13.50 -24.81 -11.28
N CYS A 336 12.26 -24.49 -11.68
CA CYS A 336 11.08 -25.23 -11.24
C CYS A 336 10.63 -26.18 -12.34
N ARG A 337 11.12 -27.42 -12.30
CA ARG A 337 10.72 -28.52 -13.19
C ARG A 337 10.10 -29.64 -12.37
N PHE A 338 9.03 -30.24 -12.87
CA PHE A 338 8.36 -31.36 -12.21
C PHE A 338 8.40 -32.64 -13.05
N LYS A 339 8.71 -33.77 -12.41
CA LYS A 339 8.66 -35.08 -13.06
C LYS A 339 7.21 -35.55 -13.22
N ILE A 340 6.84 -35.91 -14.44
CA ILE A 340 5.56 -36.53 -14.78
C ILE A 340 5.83 -37.76 -15.62
N SER A 341 5.18 -38.88 -15.31
CA SER A 341 5.39 -40.14 -16.04
C SER A 341 4.18 -40.47 -16.91
N ILE A 342 4.43 -41.04 -18.08
CA ILE A 342 3.40 -41.64 -18.91
C ILE A 342 3.35 -43.13 -18.55
N THR A 343 2.17 -43.62 -18.20
CA THR A 343 1.92 -45.01 -17.78
C THR A 343 0.70 -45.56 -18.53
N VAL A 344 0.66 -46.87 -18.75
CA VAL A 344 -0.54 -47.55 -19.25
C VAL A 344 -1.41 -47.94 -18.05
N ILE A 345 -2.60 -47.35 -17.93
CA ILE A 345 -3.58 -47.68 -16.88
C ILE A 345 -4.85 -48.14 -17.59
N SER A 346 -5.34 -49.34 -17.25
CA SER A 346 -6.58 -49.88 -17.84
C SER A 346 -6.58 -49.87 -19.37
N LYS A 347 -5.43 -50.17 -19.98
CA LYS A 347 -5.23 -50.21 -21.44
C LYS A 347 -5.27 -48.85 -22.15
N GLU A 348 -5.26 -47.76 -21.39
CA GLU A 348 -5.15 -46.40 -21.91
C GLU A 348 -3.89 -45.72 -21.39
N LEU A 349 -3.38 -44.75 -22.13
CA LEU A 349 -2.28 -43.92 -21.64
C LEU A 349 -2.83 -42.92 -20.63
N ALA A 350 -2.13 -42.78 -19.50
CA ALA A 350 -2.45 -41.83 -18.45
C ALA A 350 -1.18 -41.17 -17.90
N PHE A 351 -1.32 -39.94 -17.41
CA PHE A 351 -0.25 -39.23 -16.73
C PHE A 351 -0.26 -39.51 -15.23
N GLN A 352 0.91 -39.85 -14.69
CA GLN A 352 1.13 -40.07 -13.27
C GLN A 352 2.26 -39.17 -12.75
N PRO A 353 1.97 -38.21 -11.84
CA PRO A 353 0.66 -37.82 -11.32
C PRO A 353 -0.19 -37.02 -12.34
N SER A 354 -1.51 -36.97 -12.14
CA SER A 354 -2.42 -36.23 -13.03
C SER A 354 -2.25 -34.71 -12.89
N PHE A 355 -2.57 -33.95 -13.95
CA PHE A 355 -2.52 -32.49 -13.93
C PHE A 355 -3.45 -31.87 -12.88
N ASP A 356 -4.61 -32.48 -12.61
CA ASP A 356 -5.49 -32.02 -11.52
C ASP A 356 -4.85 -32.19 -10.14
N LYS A 357 -4.03 -33.23 -9.95
CA LYS A 357 -3.27 -33.41 -8.71
C LYS A 357 -2.21 -32.32 -8.58
N PHE A 358 -1.52 -31.94 -9.66
CA PHE A 358 -0.60 -30.79 -9.65
C PHE A 358 -1.31 -29.49 -9.26
N LYS A 359 -2.45 -29.18 -9.90
CA LYS A 359 -3.25 -27.98 -9.59
C LYS A 359 -3.64 -27.93 -8.12
N LYS A 360 -4.18 -29.04 -7.60
CA LYS A 360 -4.56 -29.17 -6.18
C LYS A 360 -3.35 -28.98 -5.27
N SER A 361 -2.28 -29.76 -5.44
CA SER A 361 -1.11 -29.71 -4.56
C SER A 361 -0.43 -28.34 -4.51
N LEU A 362 -0.32 -27.63 -5.64
CA LEU A 362 0.25 -26.27 -5.64
C LEU A 362 -0.70 -25.22 -5.05
N CYS A 363 -2.02 -25.37 -5.24
CA CYS A 363 -3.01 -24.52 -4.58
C CYS A 363 -3.06 -24.76 -3.07
N ASP A 364 -2.94 -26.02 -2.64
CA ASP A 364 -2.91 -26.43 -1.23
C ASP A 364 -1.72 -25.79 -0.50
N ILE A 365 -0.57 -25.63 -1.19
CA ILE A 365 0.58 -24.89 -0.63
C ILE A 365 0.22 -23.42 -0.37
N LEU A 366 -0.48 -22.75 -1.28
CA LEU A 366 -0.93 -21.36 -1.07
C LEU A 366 -1.85 -21.26 0.16
N GLU A 367 -2.73 -22.23 0.34
CA GLU A 367 -3.60 -22.33 1.52
C GLU A 367 -2.81 -22.59 2.79
N ALA A 368 -1.84 -23.50 2.75
CA ALA A 368 -0.95 -23.80 3.88
C ALA A 368 -0.17 -22.55 4.33
N ILE A 369 0.32 -21.71 3.41
CA ILE A 369 0.95 -20.43 3.74
C ILE A 369 -0.04 -19.49 4.47
N CYS A 370 -1.28 -19.43 4.00
CA CYS A 370 -2.32 -18.60 4.60
C CYS A 370 -2.71 -19.10 6.00
N ASP A 371 -2.85 -20.41 6.17
CA ASP A 371 -3.20 -21.04 7.45
C ASP A 371 -2.05 -20.98 8.45
N ALA A 372 -0.80 -20.96 7.98
CA ALA A 372 0.38 -20.85 8.82
C ALA A 372 0.48 -19.53 9.60
N VAL A 373 -0.27 -18.49 9.21
CA VAL A 373 -0.37 -17.22 9.97
C VAL A 373 -1.67 -17.08 10.77
N ARG A 374 -2.57 -18.06 10.70
CA ARG A 374 -3.84 -18.07 11.47
C ARG A 374 -3.65 -18.73 12.84
N ASN A 375 -4.65 -18.56 13.71
CA ASN A 375 -4.73 -19.22 15.02
C ASN A 375 -3.57 -18.88 15.97
N PHE A 376 -3.04 -17.67 15.88
CA PHE A 376 -2.20 -17.11 16.94
C PHE A 376 -3.10 -16.48 17.98
N GLU A 377 -2.91 -16.82 19.25
CA GLU A 377 -3.70 -16.25 20.34
C GLU A 377 -3.36 -14.76 20.53
N ARG A 378 -4.35 -13.98 20.95
CA ARG A 378 -4.10 -12.58 21.30
C ARG A 378 -3.25 -12.50 22.57
N LEU A 379 -2.44 -11.46 22.66
CA LEU A 379 -1.47 -11.35 23.75
C LEU A 379 -2.14 -11.29 25.14
N GLU A 380 -3.29 -10.63 25.26
CA GLU A 380 -4.00 -10.52 26.53
C GLU A 380 -4.54 -11.87 27.05
N THR A 381 -4.83 -12.83 26.18
CA THR A 381 -5.35 -14.15 26.61
C THR A 381 -4.27 -15.07 27.15
N GLN A 382 -3.01 -14.78 26.80
CA GLN A 382 -1.83 -15.54 27.23
C GLN A 382 -1.13 -14.90 28.44
N LEU A 383 -1.13 -13.56 28.54
CA LEU A 383 -0.45 -12.85 29.62
C LEU A 383 -1.24 -12.82 30.94
N TYR A 384 -2.57 -12.93 30.90
CA TYR A 384 -3.42 -12.84 32.08
C TYR A 384 -4.17 -14.15 32.30
N LEU A 385 -3.73 -14.91 33.32
CA LEU A 385 -4.35 -16.18 33.71
C LEU A 385 -5.82 -16.01 34.12
N ASP A 386 -6.17 -14.86 34.72
CA ASP A 386 -7.52 -14.52 35.16
C ASP A 386 -8.38 -13.87 34.06
N TRP A 387 -8.05 -14.09 32.78
CA TRP A 387 -8.79 -13.51 31.67
C TRP A 387 -10.21 -14.11 31.58
N ALA A 388 -11.20 -13.34 32.03
CA ALA A 388 -12.61 -13.72 32.02
C ALA A 388 -13.30 -13.62 30.64
N GLY A 389 -12.56 -13.30 29.57
CA GLY A 389 -13.09 -13.19 28.21
C GLY A 389 -12.93 -14.47 27.39
N PRO A 390 -13.66 -14.63 26.28
CA PRO A 390 -13.45 -15.78 25.40
C PRO A 390 -12.03 -15.77 24.81
N PRO A 391 -11.47 -16.94 24.47
CA PRO A 391 -10.20 -17.03 23.76
C PRO A 391 -10.35 -16.32 22.41
N LYS A 392 -9.45 -15.38 22.14
CA LYS A 392 -9.42 -14.61 20.90
C LYS A 392 -8.13 -14.88 20.16
N PHE A 393 -8.23 -14.96 18.84
CA PHE A 393 -7.10 -15.16 17.95
C PHE A 393 -6.88 -13.92 17.09
N LEU A 394 -5.62 -13.71 16.70
CA LEU A 394 -5.21 -12.76 15.68
C LEU A 394 -5.83 -13.15 14.34
N LYS A 395 -6.36 -12.16 13.63
CA LYS A 395 -7.03 -12.29 12.35
C LYS A 395 -6.30 -11.46 11.30
N PRO A 396 -5.13 -11.91 10.79
CA PRO A 396 -4.47 -11.22 9.70
C PRO A 396 -5.43 -11.16 8.50
N GLN A 397 -5.72 -9.95 8.01
CA GLN A 397 -6.68 -9.74 6.93
C GLN A 397 -6.07 -10.12 5.58
N ILE A 398 -6.10 -11.42 5.28
CA ILE A 398 -5.69 -11.96 3.98
C ILE A 398 -6.86 -11.78 3.01
N SER A 399 -6.61 -11.06 1.91
CA SER A 399 -7.63 -10.83 0.90
C SER A 399 -7.85 -12.11 0.08
N GLN A 400 -8.96 -12.79 0.33
CA GLN A 400 -9.36 -13.98 -0.42
C GLN A 400 -9.37 -13.79 -1.94
N PRO A 401 -9.87 -12.68 -2.52
CA PRO A 401 -9.83 -12.53 -3.98
C PRO A 401 -8.41 -12.46 -4.54
N ILE A 402 -7.43 -12.01 -3.75
CA ILE A 402 -6.02 -12.03 -4.17
C ILE A 402 -5.51 -13.48 -4.19
N VAL A 403 -5.81 -14.27 -3.16
CA VAL A 403 -5.38 -15.68 -3.10
C VAL A 403 -6.00 -16.48 -4.25
N GLU A 404 -7.28 -16.29 -4.52
CA GLU A 404 -7.96 -16.92 -5.65
C GLU A 404 -7.41 -16.46 -7.01
N GLN A 405 -6.96 -15.20 -7.12
CA GLN A 405 -6.25 -14.76 -8.30
C GLN A 405 -4.92 -15.50 -8.50
N LEU A 406 -4.14 -15.69 -7.43
CA LEU A 406 -2.87 -16.44 -7.50
C LEU A 406 -3.10 -17.91 -7.87
N LYS A 407 -4.13 -18.57 -7.30
CA LYS A 407 -4.52 -19.93 -7.68
C LYS A 407 -4.89 -20.02 -9.16
N ARG A 408 -5.66 -19.07 -9.67
CA ARG A 408 -6.01 -18.99 -11.10
C ARG A 408 -4.78 -18.85 -11.98
N GLN A 409 -3.80 -18.04 -11.59
CA GLN A 409 -2.54 -17.89 -12.33
C GLN A 409 -1.76 -19.21 -12.41
N ILE A 410 -1.65 -19.96 -11.30
CA ILE A 410 -0.98 -21.28 -11.29
C ILE A 410 -1.73 -22.27 -12.19
N ASN A 411 -3.07 -22.30 -12.11
CA ASN A 411 -3.87 -23.21 -12.94
C ASN A 411 -3.73 -22.90 -14.43
N GLN A 412 -3.75 -21.62 -14.81
CA GLN A 412 -3.53 -21.18 -16.19
C GLN A 412 -2.15 -21.57 -16.71
N LEU A 413 -1.10 -21.45 -15.88
CA LEU A 413 0.24 -21.88 -16.25
C LEU A 413 0.28 -23.39 -16.54
N ILE A 414 -0.32 -24.20 -15.66
CA ILE A 414 -0.38 -25.66 -15.85
C ILE A 414 -1.14 -26.00 -17.13
N ASP A 415 -2.26 -25.31 -17.41
CA ASP A 415 -3.06 -25.56 -18.62
C ASP A 415 -2.31 -25.21 -19.91
N LEU A 416 -1.47 -24.16 -19.90
CA LEU A 416 -0.62 -23.80 -21.03
C LEU A 416 0.52 -24.82 -21.23
N GLU A 417 1.20 -25.20 -20.14
CA GLU A 417 2.34 -26.12 -20.20
C GLU A 417 1.93 -27.57 -20.48
N LYS A 418 0.68 -27.96 -20.16
CA LYS A 418 0.11 -29.31 -20.41
C LYS A 418 0.08 -29.68 -21.89
N ILE A 419 0.02 -28.70 -22.79
CA ILE A 419 -0.07 -28.93 -24.24
C ILE A 419 1.16 -29.73 -24.75
N ILE A 420 2.34 -29.49 -24.17
CA ILE A 420 3.57 -30.15 -24.64
C ILE A 420 3.58 -31.64 -24.25
N PRO A 421 3.39 -32.03 -22.96
CA PRO A 421 3.25 -33.44 -22.60
C PRO A 421 2.13 -34.17 -23.36
N GLU A 422 1.00 -33.51 -23.63
CA GLU A 422 -0.11 -34.12 -24.39
C GLU A 422 0.27 -34.45 -25.84
N ARG A 423 1.05 -33.57 -26.50
CA ARG A 423 1.59 -33.86 -27.84
C ARG A 423 2.53 -35.06 -27.80
N THR A 424 3.44 -35.10 -26.83
CA THR A 424 4.37 -36.24 -26.65
C THR A 424 3.61 -37.55 -26.42
N MET A 425 2.56 -37.51 -25.60
CA MET A 425 1.68 -38.67 -25.38
C MET A 425 0.95 -39.11 -26.65
N ALA A 426 0.53 -38.18 -27.51
CA ALA A 426 -0.10 -38.50 -28.78
C ALA A 426 0.85 -39.23 -29.74
N GLU A 427 2.14 -38.91 -29.74
CA GLU A 427 3.15 -39.63 -30.52
C GLU A 427 3.32 -41.08 -30.06
N LEU A 428 3.19 -41.34 -28.75
CA LEU A 428 3.29 -42.69 -28.17
C LEU A 428 2.07 -43.57 -28.50
N ARG A 429 0.93 -42.99 -28.87
CA ARG A 429 -0.27 -43.75 -29.29
C ARG A 429 -0.02 -44.63 -30.53
N LYS A 430 1.07 -44.41 -31.29
CA LYS A 430 1.45 -45.32 -32.38
C LYS A 430 1.67 -46.78 -31.92
N TYR A 431 1.97 -46.99 -30.63
CA TYR A 431 2.14 -48.30 -30.02
C TYR A 431 0.89 -48.83 -29.32
N GLU A 432 -0.29 -48.23 -29.55
CA GLU A 432 -1.54 -48.56 -28.86
C GLU A 432 -1.95 -50.03 -28.96
N HIS A 433 -1.78 -50.61 -30.14
CA HIS A 433 -2.01 -52.03 -30.44
C HIS A 433 -1.27 -53.00 -29.48
N LEU A 434 -0.14 -52.58 -28.89
CA LEU A 434 0.68 -53.41 -28.02
C LEU A 434 0.16 -53.49 -26.58
N TYR A 435 -0.71 -52.57 -26.17
CA TYR A 435 -1.23 -52.50 -24.80
C TYR A 435 -2.76 -52.47 -24.71
N ASN A 436 -3.48 -52.31 -25.83
CA ASN A 436 -4.95 -52.31 -25.91
C ASN A 436 -5.57 -53.72 -26.05
N ASP A 437 -4.80 -54.78 -25.81
CA ASP A 437 -5.13 -56.20 -26.05
C ASP A 437 -5.45 -56.59 -27.50
N GLU A 438 -5.29 -55.69 -28.48
CA GLU A 438 -5.51 -56.02 -29.88
C GLU A 438 -4.46 -57.04 -30.37
N GLU A 439 -3.17 -56.81 -30.06
CA GLU A 439 -2.12 -57.80 -30.35
C GLU A 439 -2.22 -59.06 -29.49
N LEU A 440 -2.78 -58.96 -28.28
CA LEU A 440 -3.10 -60.14 -27.48
C LEU A 440 -4.11 -61.01 -28.22
N GLY A 441 -5.24 -60.43 -28.65
CA GLY A 441 -6.27 -61.12 -29.41
C GLY A 441 -5.75 -61.68 -30.75
N ARG A 442 -4.89 -60.95 -31.47
CA ARG A 442 -4.22 -61.46 -32.68
C ARG A 442 -3.30 -62.64 -32.39
N THR A 443 -2.63 -62.63 -31.25
CA THR A 443 -1.75 -63.73 -30.81
C THR A 443 -2.56 -64.94 -30.38
N GLU A 444 -3.65 -64.76 -29.63
CA GLU A 444 -4.57 -65.84 -29.23
C GLU A 444 -5.29 -66.47 -30.43
N ALA A 445 -5.77 -65.66 -31.37
CA ALA A 445 -6.35 -66.15 -32.62
C ALA A 445 -5.34 -66.95 -33.45
N PHE A 446 -4.06 -66.57 -33.42
CA PHE A 446 -3.00 -67.36 -34.04
C PHE A 446 -2.77 -68.69 -33.32
N LEU A 447 -2.85 -68.72 -31.99
CA LEU A 447 -2.69 -69.94 -31.19
C LEU A 447 -3.83 -70.96 -31.39
N LEU A 448 -5.04 -70.49 -31.69
CA LEU A 448 -6.21 -71.33 -31.98
C LEU A 448 -6.11 -72.06 -33.34
N ASN A 449 -5.28 -71.57 -34.26
CA ASN A 449 -5.10 -72.18 -35.56
C ASN A 449 -4.12 -73.38 -35.49
N GLU A 450 -4.68 -74.59 -35.33
CA GLU A 450 -3.89 -75.84 -35.16
C GLU A 450 -3.07 -76.27 -36.39
N LYS A 451 -3.34 -75.70 -37.58
CA LYS A 451 -2.69 -76.06 -38.86
C LYS A 451 -1.38 -75.33 -39.15
N LEU A 452 -0.91 -74.46 -38.24
CA LEU A 452 0.25 -73.61 -38.49
C LEU A 452 1.58 -74.38 -38.43
N ALA A 453 2.46 -74.06 -39.38
CA ALA A 453 3.80 -74.63 -39.49
C ALA A 453 4.76 -74.03 -38.44
N LEU A 454 5.72 -74.84 -37.97
CA LEU A 454 6.68 -74.46 -36.92
C LEU A 454 7.54 -73.25 -37.34
N GLY A 455 7.81 -73.09 -38.64
CA GLY A 455 8.52 -71.93 -39.19
C GLY A 455 7.76 -70.60 -39.02
N GLU A 456 6.43 -70.60 -38.97
CA GLU A 456 5.65 -69.37 -38.77
C GLU A 456 5.69 -68.90 -37.32
N TYR A 457 5.71 -69.83 -36.37
CA TYR A 457 5.98 -69.51 -34.96
C TYR A 457 7.36 -68.88 -34.79
N GLY A 458 8.39 -69.43 -35.43
CA GLY A 458 9.75 -68.87 -35.41
C GLY A 458 9.81 -67.43 -35.93
N LYS A 459 9.09 -67.12 -37.02
CA LYS A 459 8.99 -65.75 -37.57
C LYS A 459 8.32 -64.78 -36.58
N LYS A 460 7.20 -65.18 -35.96
CA LYS A 460 6.50 -64.34 -34.98
C LYS A 460 7.29 -64.13 -33.69
N ILE A 461 7.96 -65.17 -33.18
CA ILE A 461 8.82 -65.07 -31.99
C ILE A 461 9.98 -64.11 -32.26
N LYS A 462 10.61 -64.20 -33.44
CA LYS A 462 11.67 -63.27 -33.85
C LYS A 462 11.15 -61.84 -33.97
N LEU A 463 9.96 -61.65 -34.55
CA LEU A 463 9.33 -60.33 -34.64
C LEU A 463 9.15 -59.67 -33.28
N TYR A 464 8.59 -60.39 -32.29
CA TYR A 464 8.41 -59.85 -30.94
C TYR A 464 9.73 -59.64 -30.18
N TYR A 465 10.72 -60.51 -30.38
CA TYR A 465 12.05 -60.32 -29.83
C TYR A 465 12.71 -59.04 -30.37
N ASP A 466 12.68 -58.84 -31.69
CA ASP A 466 13.23 -57.65 -32.34
C ASP A 466 12.46 -56.38 -31.95
N LEU A 467 11.15 -56.49 -31.67
CA LEU A 467 10.31 -55.38 -31.24
C LEU A 467 10.61 -54.97 -29.79
N ALA A 468 10.77 -55.94 -28.87
CA ALA A 468 11.16 -55.69 -27.48
C ALA A 468 12.54 -55.01 -27.38
N GLY A 469 13.47 -55.34 -28.28
CA GLY A 469 14.78 -54.68 -28.35
C GLY A 469 14.75 -53.28 -28.96
N ARG A 470 13.87 -53.01 -29.94
CA ARG A 470 13.81 -51.72 -30.64
C ARG A 470 13.10 -50.62 -29.86
N ILE A 471 12.00 -50.95 -29.19
CA ILE A 471 11.15 -49.94 -28.50
C ILE A 471 11.93 -49.10 -27.48
N PRO A 472 12.79 -49.66 -26.61
CA PRO A 472 13.60 -48.87 -25.68
C PRO A 472 14.65 -47.97 -26.34
N ILE A 473 15.03 -48.27 -27.59
CA ILE A 473 16.04 -47.51 -28.34
C ILE A 473 15.38 -46.38 -29.14
N GLU A 474 14.21 -46.65 -29.72
CA GLU A 474 13.44 -45.68 -30.51
C GLU A 474 12.79 -44.59 -29.65
N ILE A 475 12.47 -44.90 -28.40
CA ILE A 475 11.78 -43.98 -27.49
C ILE A 475 12.79 -43.37 -26.52
N GLU A 476 12.97 -42.05 -26.60
CA GLU A 476 13.79 -41.32 -25.64
C GLU A 476 13.22 -41.48 -24.22
N ARG A 477 14.07 -41.83 -23.25
CA ARG A 477 13.65 -42.20 -21.89
C ARG A 477 12.97 -41.05 -21.13
N THR A 478 13.40 -39.82 -21.39
CA THR A 478 12.92 -38.60 -20.74
C THR A 478 12.90 -37.44 -21.72
N VAL A 479 11.76 -36.76 -21.83
CA VAL A 479 11.60 -35.57 -22.67
C VAL A 479 11.37 -34.34 -21.80
N PHE A 480 12.16 -33.30 -22.03
CA PHE A 480 12.03 -32.04 -21.30
C PHE A 480 11.00 -31.14 -21.98
N ALA A 481 9.93 -30.84 -21.25
CA ALA A 481 8.78 -30.05 -21.68
C ALA A 481 8.56 -28.84 -20.76
N GLY A 482 9.49 -27.88 -20.80
CA GLY A 482 9.37 -26.62 -20.06
C GLY A 482 9.23 -26.84 -18.55
N PHE A 483 8.01 -26.67 -18.04
CA PHE A 483 7.63 -26.90 -16.63
C PHE A 483 7.65 -28.38 -16.21
N PHE A 484 7.56 -29.31 -17.17
CA PHE A 484 7.51 -30.74 -16.93
C PHE A 484 8.72 -31.49 -17.51
N GLU A 485 9.21 -32.49 -16.79
CA GLU A 485 10.08 -33.54 -17.29
C GLU A 485 9.23 -34.80 -17.47
N VAL A 486 8.98 -35.19 -18.72
CA VAL A 486 8.12 -36.32 -19.08
C VAL A 486 8.96 -37.59 -19.13
N SER A 487 8.76 -38.49 -18.18
CA SER A 487 9.38 -39.81 -18.15
C SER A 487 8.55 -40.82 -18.94
N HIS A 488 9.20 -41.46 -19.92
CA HIS A 488 8.63 -42.57 -20.69
C HIS A 488 9.01 -43.94 -20.12
N ALA A 489 9.87 -44.00 -19.09
CA ALA A 489 10.37 -45.27 -18.57
C ALA A 489 9.24 -46.24 -18.16
N PRO A 490 8.20 -45.82 -17.40
CA PRO A 490 7.13 -46.73 -17.03
C PRO A 490 6.29 -47.21 -18.22
N PHE A 491 6.13 -46.37 -19.25
CA PHE A 491 5.47 -46.74 -20.49
C PHE A 491 6.28 -47.79 -21.26
N VAL A 492 7.58 -47.54 -21.44
CA VAL A 492 8.49 -48.46 -22.14
C VAL A 492 8.52 -49.81 -21.43
N GLU A 493 8.63 -49.83 -20.11
CA GLU A 493 8.60 -51.05 -19.30
C GLU A 493 7.30 -51.83 -19.52
N ALA A 494 6.14 -51.18 -19.45
CA ALA A 494 4.84 -51.82 -19.65
C ALA A 494 4.67 -52.40 -21.06
N VAL A 495 5.12 -51.68 -22.09
CA VAL A 495 5.03 -52.16 -23.48
C VAL A 495 5.97 -53.33 -23.72
N VAL A 496 7.21 -53.26 -23.23
CA VAL A 496 8.18 -54.36 -23.35
C VAL A 496 7.69 -55.60 -22.61
N GLU A 497 7.13 -55.45 -21.40
CA GLU A 497 6.55 -56.56 -20.64
C GLU A 497 5.39 -57.23 -21.40
N ASN A 498 4.51 -56.44 -22.03
CA ASN A 498 3.43 -56.98 -22.86
C ASN A 498 3.95 -57.73 -24.09
N VAL A 499 4.96 -57.21 -24.77
CA VAL A 499 5.58 -57.85 -25.95
C VAL A 499 6.28 -59.15 -25.55
N GLU A 500 6.99 -59.15 -24.42
CA GLU A 500 7.60 -60.34 -23.83
C GLU A 500 6.54 -61.37 -23.43
N ARG A 501 5.39 -60.93 -22.91
CA ARG A 501 4.23 -61.81 -22.63
C ARG A 501 3.71 -62.46 -23.92
N PHE A 502 3.57 -61.72 -25.01
CA PHE A 502 3.13 -62.29 -26.31
C PHE A 502 4.12 -63.34 -26.82
N LYS A 503 5.42 -63.06 -26.73
CA LYS A 503 6.48 -64.02 -27.06
C LYS A 503 6.40 -65.27 -26.17
N GLY A 504 6.19 -65.09 -24.87
CA GLY A 504 6.06 -66.16 -23.88
C GLY A 504 4.90 -67.11 -24.19
N LEU A 505 3.73 -66.58 -24.56
CA LEU A 505 2.56 -67.39 -24.95
C LEU A 505 2.85 -68.29 -26.16
N LEU A 506 3.57 -67.77 -27.16
CA LEU A 506 3.96 -68.56 -28.34
C LEU A 506 4.94 -69.69 -27.97
N ILE A 507 5.92 -69.40 -27.10
CA ILE A 507 6.91 -70.38 -26.66
C ILE A 507 6.24 -71.47 -25.81
N GLN A 508 5.37 -71.09 -24.86
CA GLN A 508 4.66 -72.03 -24.00
C GLN A 508 3.83 -73.02 -24.83
N ARG A 509 3.12 -72.54 -25.85
CA ARG A 509 2.36 -73.42 -26.76
C ARG A 509 3.26 -74.41 -27.51
N LEU A 510 4.44 -74.00 -27.95
CA LEU A 510 5.41 -74.90 -28.61
C LEU A 510 5.92 -75.96 -27.64
N VAL A 511 6.24 -75.58 -26.40
CA VAL A 511 6.68 -76.49 -25.34
C VAL A 511 5.58 -77.50 -25.02
N ASP A 512 4.33 -77.06 -24.85
CA ASP A 512 3.19 -77.95 -24.60
C ASP A 512 2.98 -78.95 -25.76
N ARG A 513 3.09 -78.48 -27.00
CA ARG A 513 2.96 -79.34 -28.19
C ARG A 513 4.06 -80.40 -28.24
N TYR A 514 5.30 -80.02 -27.92
CA TYR A 514 6.44 -80.94 -27.84
C TYR A 514 6.25 -81.98 -26.73
N GLN A 515 5.88 -81.54 -25.52
CA GLN A 515 5.66 -82.44 -24.39
C GLN A 515 4.52 -83.44 -24.65
N ASN A 516 3.44 -83.01 -25.31
CA ASN A 516 2.33 -83.89 -25.67
C ASN A 516 2.68 -84.88 -26.81
N THR A 517 3.66 -84.56 -27.65
CA THR A 517 4.15 -85.50 -28.68
C THR A 517 5.15 -86.51 -28.11
N THR A 518 5.89 -86.18 -27.04
CA THR A 518 6.77 -87.13 -26.34
C THR A 518 6.07 -88.06 -25.34
N LYS A 519 4.82 -87.74 -24.95
CA LYS A 519 3.98 -88.57 -24.05
C LYS A 519 3.10 -89.58 -24.79
N LYS A 520 3.04 -89.50 -26.12
CA LYS A 520 2.50 -90.54 -27.01
C LYS A 520 3.64 -91.39 -27.52
#